data_AF-A0A1F4X7X4-F1
#
_entry.id   AF-A0A1F4X7X4-F1
#
_cell.length_a   1.000
_cell.length_b   1.000
_cell.length_c   1.000
_cell.angle_alpha   90.00
_cell.angle_beta   90.00
_cell.angle_gamma   90.00
#
_symmetry.space_group_name_H-M   'P 1'
#
loop_
_entity.id
_entity.type
_entity.pdbx_description
1 polymer ?
#
loop_
_entity_poly.entity_id
_entity_poly.type
_entity_poly.pdbx_seq_one_letter_code
_entity_poly.pdbx_strand_id
1 'polypeptide(L)'
;MNLIKKFLKNNYLSKFHVQTRAFSFVLLNIVLILFQIIYIGLRYKYLNSSIPFWYVMPWGDAQLAPANAIYLLPLISAVVLIAGAVLNYLLGRYYIRYSSEVVGIFATFSVLFLTYSLVRIIVTSSTPFEPLINPALLGLALPFALAFSLAYFVIPQFIEFAKERGLVTNPGLHTHPAMILTKPSVRGAGFVYAILFLLLAIIFIGFPKHLIGFYIAIFMLGILGIVDDYQNTHQRSVFRILENPFLRLFLLFCGVSVVVLSGIQIGFVSNPIAGGTFDLLNLTVKFGNHIIPVIADIITVVWIVWVLNLLSWSNGIDGQYSGIIGLASLFIGILALRFAPLETIHTQVAVLAAISAGIAFGFTKKTWFPSSIMWGFGAMSAGLVLAVLSILIRTKIITSVIFLLIPFLDASVTIIRRIIQKKNPLTGDRGHLHHLLLDRGWSVPRIALFYWTTTAAFGVIGLISSEKYVVQVLLTLGGIVAFFIVLMNLRSLKKQKQL
;
A
#
# COMPACT_ATOMS: atom_id res chain seq x y z
N MET A 1 1.08 -53.84 -11.19
CA MET A 1 0.58 -52.60 -11.82
C MET A 1 0.63 -51.35 -10.91
N ASN A 2 0.29 -51.45 -9.61
CA ASN A 2 0.35 -50.31 -8.67
C ASN A 2 1.77 -49.80 -8.33
N LEU A 3 2.77 -50.68 -8.27
CA LEU A 3 4.18 -50.29 -8.06
C LEU A 3 4.74 -49.50 -9.24
N ILE A 4 4.42 -49.89 -10.47
CA ILE A 4 4.86 -49.21 -11.70
C ILE A 4 4.19 -47.84 -11.84
N LYS A 5 2.88 -47.71 -11.53
CA LYS A 5 2.20 -46.40 -11.46
C LYS A 5 2.77 -45.49 -10.38
N LYS A 6 3.15 -46.02 -9.21
CA LYS A 6 3.76 -45.23 -8.12
C LYS A 6 5.19 -44.79 -8.46
N PHE A 7 5.97 -45.65 -9.11
CA PHE A 7 7.33 -45.35 -9.58
C PHE A 7 7.33 -44.32 -10.72
N LEU A 8 6.44 -44.48 -11.72
CA LEU A 8 6.27 -43.52 -12.81
C LEU A 8 5.75 -42.16 -12.33
N LYS A 9 4.80 -42.13 -11.38
CA LYS A 9 4.26 -40.88 -10.81
C LYS A 9 5.32 -40.13 -9.99
N ASN A 10 6.16 -40.82 -9.21
CA ASN A 10 7.27 -40.20 -8.49
C ASN A 10 8.36 -39.67 -9.44
N ASN A 11 8.69 -40.41 -10.51
CA ASN A 11 9.70 -39.99 -11.47
C ASN A 11 9.24 -38.83 -12.35
N TYR A 12 7.96 -38.76 -12.74
CA TYR A 12 7.44 -37.61 -13.48
C TYR A 12 7.38 -36.35 -12.62
N LEU A 13 6.92 -36.47 -11.37
CA LEU A 13 6.86 -35.36 -10.44
C LEU A 13 8.25 -34.85 -10.07
N SER A 14 9.22 -35.73 -9.83
CA SER A 14 10.60 -35.32 -9.55
C SER A 14 11.25 -34.63 -10.75
N LYS A 15 11.06 -35.16 -11.97
CA LYS A 15 11.59 -34.56 -13.21
C LYS A 15 10.98 -33.19 -13.49
N PHE A 16 9.67 -33.02 -13.26
CA PHE A 16 8.97 -31.74 -13.40
C PHE A 16 9.38 -30.70 -12.33
N HIS A 17 9.59 -31.14 -11.08
CA HIS A 17 10.02 -30.27 -9.98
C HIS A 17 11.49 -29.82 -10.12
N VAL A 18 12.35 -30.70 -10.61
CA VAL A 18 13.76 -30.40 -10.92
C VAL A 18 13.86 -29.42 -12.11
N GLN A 19 13.01 -29.59 -13.13
CA GLN A 19 13.00 -28.74 -14.32
C GLN A 19 12.45 -27.32 -14.02
N THR A 20 11.44 -27.20 -13.16
CA THR A 20 10.92 -25.89 -12.71
C THR A 20 11.91 -25.12 -11.84
N ARG A 21 12.69 -25.79 -10.98
CA ARG A 21 13.74 -25.12 -10.17
C ARG A 21 14.95 -24.68 -10.97
N ALA A 22 15.43 -25.51 -11.89
CA ALA A 22 16.51 -25.15 -12.80
C ALA A 22 16.15 -23.92 -13.66
N PHE A 23 14.89 -23.85 -14.11
CA PHE A 23 14.36 -22.70 -14.83
C PHE A 23 14.41 -21.41 -13.99
N SER A 24 14.06 -21.48 -12.70
CA SER A 24 14.13 -20.32 -11.79
C SER A 24 15.55 -19.76 -11.64
N PHE A 25 16.57 -20.62 -11.54
CA PHE A 25 17.97 -20.17 -11.47
C PHE A 25 18.43 -19.51 -12.77
N VAL A 26 18.10 -20.10 -13.92
CA VAL A 26 18.44 -19.51 -15.23
C VAL A 26 17.78 -18.14 -15.38
N LEU A 27 16.49 -18.03 -15.06
CA LEU A 27 15.75 -16.77 -15.12
C LEU A 27 16.38 -15.69 -14.22
N LEU A 28 16.73 -16.05 -12.97
CA LEU A 28 17.39 -15.13 -12.04
C LEU A 28 18.74 -14.63 -12.59
N ASN A 29 19.56 -15.51 -13.16
CA ASN A 29 20.84 -15.13 -13.76
C ASN A 29 20.67 -14.24 -14.99
N ILE A 30 19.67 -14.50 -15.84
CA ILE A 30 19.34 -13.62 -16.97
C ILE A 30 18.97 -12.22 -16.46
N VAL A 31 18.15 -12.13 -15.41
CA VAL A 31 17.78 -10.84 -14.81
C VAL A 31 19.02 -10.12 -14.25
N LEU A 32 19.94 -10.83 -13.59
CA LEU A 32 21.18 -10.24 -13.09
C LEU A 32 22.09 -9.74 -14.21
N ILE A 33 22.24 -10.49 -15.31
CA ILE A 33 23.03 -10.09 -16.49
C ILE A 33 22.39 -8.86 -17.16
N LEU A 34 21.07 -8.86 -17.33
CA LEU A 34 20.35 -7.70 -17.86
C LEU A 34 20.55 -6.47 -16.97
N PHE A 35 20.50 -6.64 -15.64
CA PHE A 35 20.82 -5.57 -14.70
C PHE A 35 22.26 -5.06 -14.89
N GLN A 36 23.27 -5.93 -15.03
CA GLN A 36 24.65 -5.51 -15.28
C GLN A 36 24.77 -4.66 -16.55
N ILE A 37 24.15 -5.10 -17.65
CA ILE A 37 24.16 -4.38 -18.94
C ILE A 37 23.49 -3.01 -18.81
N ILE A 38 22.29 -2.96 -18.23
CA ILE A 38 21.54 -1.73 -18.02
C ILE A 38 22.31 -0.78 -17.09
N TYR A 39 22.90 -1.31 -16.01
CA TYR A 39 23.63 -0.51 -15.04
C TYR A 39 24.89 0.11 -15.64
N ILE A 40 25.65 -0.65 -16.45
CA ILE A 40 26.76 -0.08 -17.24
C ILE A 40 26.21 1.00 -18.17
N GLY A 41 25.15 0.72 -18.94
CA GLY A 41 24.56 1.71 -19.86
C GLY A 41 24.17 3.03 -19.18
N LEU A 42 23.64 2.98 -17.97
CA LEU A 42 23.26 4.16 -17.18
C LEU A 42 24.46 4.90 -16.57
N ARG A 43 25.55 4.20 -16.26
CA ARG A 43 26.65 4.72 -15.42
C ARG A 43 27.98 4.91 -16.13
N TYR A 44 28.16 4.35 -17.32
CA TYR A 44 29.42 4.39 -18.07
C TYR A 44 29.93 5.82 -18.28
N LYS A 45 29.03 6.79 -18.52
CA LYS A 45 29.37 8.20 -18.71
C LYS A 45 30.04 8.88 -17.50
N TYR A 46 29.92 8.31 -16.31
CA TYR A 46 30.53 8.86 -15.08
C TYR A 46 31.85 8.19 -14.74
N LEU A 47 32.19 7.09 -15.41
CA LEU A 47 33.33 6.24 -15.12
C LEU A 47 34.63 6.93 -15.53
N ASN A 48 35.66 6.85 -14.69
CA ASN A 48 36.99 7.34 -15.03
C ASN A 48 37.57 6.55 -16.21
N SER A 49 38.52 7.14 -16.94
CA SER A 49 39.20 6.50 -18.07
C SER A 49 39.88 5.18 -17.69
N SER A 50 40.33 5.07 -16.43
CA SER A 50 40.98 3.89 -15.87
C SER A 50 40.27 3.40 -14.62
N ILE A 51 40.05 2.09 -14.53
CA ILE A 51 39.28 1.42 -13.47
C ILE A 51 40.07 0.28 -12.81
N PRO A 52 39.83 -0.04 -11.52
CA PRO A 52 40.41 -1.17 -10.83
C PRO A 52 39.69 -2.45 -11.29
N PHE A 53 40.08 -2.93 -12.46
CA PHE A 53 39.68 -4.23 -13.00
C PHE A 53 40.81 -5.23 -12.75
N TRP A 54 40.48 -6.52 -12.59
CA TRP A 54 41.42 -7.59 -12.23
C TRP A 54 42.83 -7.42 -12.84
N TYR A 55 43.89 -7.60 -12.03
CA TYR A 55 45.32 -7.41 -12.34
C TYR A 55 45.67 -7.61 -13.83
N VAL A 56 46.00 -6.52 -14.53
CA VAL A 56 46.27 -6.56 -15.99
C VAL A 56 47.77 -6.45 -16.31
N MET A 57 48.67 -6.25 -15.34
CA MET A 57 50.11 -6.13 -15.59
C MET A 57 50.99 -6.88 -14.55
N PRO A 58 52.30 -7.04 -14.81
CA PRO A 58 53.23 -7.68 -13.86
C PRO A 58 53.33 -6.93 -12.52
N TRP A 59 53.65 -7.67 -11.46
CA TRP A 59 53.78 -7.15 -10.09
C TRP A 59 54.80 -6.00 -10.00
N GLY A 60 54.37 -4.80 -9.57
CA GLY A 60 55.25 -3.63 -9.38
C GLY A 60 54.67 -2.29 -9.82
N ASP A 61 53.75 -2.28 -10.80
CA ASP A 61 53.10 -1.05 -11.29
C ASP A 61 51.74 -0.80 -10.63
N ALA A 62 51.30 0.46 -10.56
CA ALA A 62 49.93 0.80 -10.14
C ALA A 62 48.94 0.49 -11.28
N GLN A 63 48.14 -0.57 -11.16
CA GLN A 63 47.40 -1.18 -12.28
C GLN A 63 45.92 -0.81 -12.31
N LEU A 64 45.53 -0.02 -13.31
CA LEU A 64 44.13 0.21 -13.67
C LEU A 64 43.92 -0.18 -15.13
N ALA A 65 42.79 -0.81 -15.44
CA ALA A 65 42.38 -1.18 -16.80
C ALA A 65 41.61 -0.05 -17.49
N PRO A 66 41.55 -0.02 -18.83
CA PRO A 66 40.69 0.94 -19.53
C PRO A 66 39.21 0.72 -19.16
N ALA A 67 38.43 1.81 -19.08
CA ALA A 67 37.00 1.79 -18.76
C ALA A 67 36.19 0.74 -19.55
N ASN A 68 36.55 0.51 -20.82
CA ASN A 68 35.92 -0.49 -21.70
C ASN A 68 35.99 -1.93 -21.17
N ALA A 69 36.97 -2.26 -20.31
CA ALA A 69 37.10 -3.58 -19.71
C ALA A 69 35.87 -3.96 -18.87
N ILE A 70 35.07 -2.99 -18.41
CA ILE A 70 33.89 -3.26 -17.60
C ILE A 70 32.83 -4.13 -18.31
N TYR A 71 32.77 -4.08 -19.66
CA TYR A 71 31.88 -4.90 -20.46
C TYR A 71 32.24 -6.40 -20.45
N LEU A 72 33.42 -6.77 -19.95
CA LEU A 72 33.80 -8.18 -19.76
C LEU A 72 32.99 -8.86 -18.64
N LEU A 73 32.52 -8.13 -17.62
CA LEU A 73 31.76 -8.74 -16.51
C LEU A 73 30.41 -9.35 -16.95
N PRO A 74 29.55 -8.67 -17.73
CA PRO A 74 28.33 -9.30 -18.25
C PRO A 74 28.63 -10.43 -19.23
N LEU A 75 29.70 -10.33 -20.02
CA LEU A 75 30.13 -11.40 -20.91
C LEU A 75 30.53 -12.66 -20.12
N ILE A 76 31.36 -12.51 -19.09
CA ILE A 76 31.79 -13.62 -18.22
C ILE A 76 30.59 -14.19 -17.46
N SER A 77 29.67 -13.33 -16.99
CA SER A 77 28.43 -13.80 -16.35
C SER A 77 27.58 -14.66 -17.30
N ALA A 78 27.50 -14.28 -18.58
CA ALA A 78 26.83 -15.09 -19.60
C ALA A 78 27.56 -16.42 -19.86
N VAL A 79 28.90 -16.42 -19.91
CA VAL A 79 29.70 -17.64 -20.02
C VAL A 79 29.47 -18.57 -18.83
N VAL A 80 29.44 -18.05 -17.60
CA VAL A 80 29.14 -18.82 -16.39
C VAL A 80 27.75 -19.44 -16.46
N LEU A 81 26.74 -18.69 -16.93
CA LEU A 81 25.39 -19.20 -17.10
C LEU A 81 25.33 -20.33 -18.15
N ILE A 82 25.98 -20.15 -19.30
CA ILE A 82 26.03 -21.16 -20.37
C ILE A 82 26.79 -22.40 -19.88
N ALA A 83 27.95 -22.23 -19.24
CA ALA A 83 28.73 -23.33 -18.67
C ALA A 83 27.93 -24.10 -17.61
N GLY A 84 27.21 -23.40 -16.73
CA GLY A 84 26.30 -24.00 -15.76
C GLY A 84 25.17 -24.79 -16.43
N ALA A 85 24.58 -24.27 -17.50
CA ALA A 85 23.54 -24.97 -18.26
C ALA A 85 24.07 -26.23 -18.96
N VAL A 86 25.25 -26.15 -19.60
CA VAL A 86 25.92 -27.29 -20.23
C VAL A 86 26.28 -28.36 -19.20
N LEU A 87 26.85 -27.95 -18.08
CA LEU A 87 27.24 -28.86 -17.01
C LEU A 87 26.02 -29.53 -16.37
N ASN A 88 24.92 -28.79 -16.18
CA ASN A 88 23.65 -29.36 -15.74
C ASN A 88 23.09 -30.38 -16.76
N TYR A 89 23.19 -30.09 -18.07
CA TYR A 89 22.80 -31.03 -19.12
C TYR A 89 23.64 -32.33 -19.11
N LEU A 90 24.96 -32.21 -18.92
CA LEU A 90 25.87 -33.35 -18.83
C LEU A 90 25.62 -34.19 -17.57
N LEU A 91 25.52 -33.56 -16.39
CA LEU A 91 25.23 -34.25 -15.12
C LEU A 91 23.84 -34.88 -15.12
N GLY A 92 22.88 -34.30 -15.84
CA GLY A 92 21.56 -34.87 -16.06
C GLY A 92 21.58 -36.24 -16.74
N ARG A 93 22.64 -36.57 -17.50
CA ARG A 93 22.83 -37.92 -18.10
C ARG A 93 23.23 -38.98 -17.06
N TYR A 94 23.80 -38.58 -15.94
CA TYR A 94 24.32 -39.47 -14.89
C TYR A 94 23.37 -39.61 -13.69
N TYR A 95 22.14 -39.07 -13.76
CA TYR A 95 21.10 -39.17 -12.72
C TYR A 95 21.54 -38.77 -11.29
N ILE A 96 22.49 -37.84 -11.17
CA ILE A 96 22.98 -37.36 -9.87
C ILE A 96 21.90 -36.50 -9.20
N ARG A 97 21.40 -36.95 -8.05
CA ARG A 97 20.38 -36.25 -7.25
C ARG A 97 20.91 -34.88 -6.80
N TYR A 98 20.11 -33.82 -7.02
CA TYR A 98 20.43 -32.41 -6.71
C TYR A 98 21.53 -31.73 -7.53
N SER A 99 22.10 -32.40 -8.53
CA SER A 99 23.14 -31.80 -9.40
C SER A 99 22.71 -30.46 -10.01
N SER A 100 21.47 -30.36 -10.48
CA SER A 100 20.91 -29.12 -11.04
C SER A 100 20.81 -27.97 -10.04
N GLU A 101 20.53 -28.27 -8.76
CA GLU A 101 20.42 -27.26 -7.71
C GLU A 101 21.79 -26.75 -7.30
N VAL A 102 22.76 -27.65 -7.11
CA VAL A 102 24.14 -27.29 -6.76
C VAL A 102 24.77 -26.43 -7.86
N VAL A 103 24.61 -26.83 -9.12
CA VAL A 103 25.13 -26.08 -10.27
C VAL A 103 24.42 -24.75 -10.43
N GLY A 104 23.09 -24.72 -10.26
CA GLY A 104 22.29 -23.50 -10.31
C GLY A 104 22.68 -22.51 -9.21
N ILE A 105 22.87 -22.97 -7.97
CA ILE A 105 23.31 -22.15 -6.84
C ILE A 105 24.71 -21.61 -7.12
N PHE A 106 25.66 -22.45 -7.52
CA PHE A 106 27.03 -22.03 -7.80
C PHE A 106 27.10 -20.97 -8.92
N ALA A 107 26.45 -21.23 -10.05
CA ALA A 107 26.36 -20.27 -11.15
C ALA A 107 25.74 -18.94 -10.70
N THR A 108 24.65 -19.00 -9.93
CA THR A 108 23.98 -17.80 -9.38
C THR A 108 24.89 -17.03 -8.44
N PHE A 109 25.62 -17.71 -7.55
CA PHE A 109 26.54 -17.07 -6.63
C PHE A 109 27.71 -16.40 -7.37
N SER A 110 28.26 -17.05 -8.40
CA SER A 110 29.29 -16.47 -9.26
C SER A 110 28.79 -15.21 -9.98
N VAL A 111 27.60 -15.24 -10.58
CA VAL A 111 27.01 -14.08 -11.26
C VAL A 111 26.67 -12.97 -10.25
N LEU A 112 26.20 -13.29 -9.05
CA LEU A 112 25.99 -12.30 -7.98
C LEU A 112 27.30 -11.64 -7.57
N PHE A 113 28.38 -12.40 -7.42
CA PHE A 113 29.70 -11.85 -7.08
C PHE A 113 30.25 -10.94 -8.18
N LEU A 114 30.09 -11.34 -9.46
CA LEU A 114 30.44 -10.50 -10.61
C LEU A 114 29.59 -9.22 -10.65
N THR A 115 28.29 -9.32 -10.34
CA THR A 115 27.38 -8.16 -10.24
C THR A 115 27.82 -7.22 -9.11
N TYR A 116 28.15 -7.75 -7.94
CA TYR A 116 28.67 -6.98 -6.81
C TYR A 116 29.99 -6.28 -7.18
N SER A 117 30.90 -7.01 -7.81
CA SER A 117 32.18 -6.44 -8.27
C SER A 117 31.96 -5.32 -9.28
N LEU A 118 31.04 -5.49 -10.23
CA LEU A 118 30.66 -4.47 -11.21
C LEU A 118 30.13 -3.20 -10.53
N VAL A 119 29.19 -3.35 -9.59
CA VAL A 119 28.63 -2.23 -8.84
C VAL A 119 29.73 -1.53 -8.04
N ARG A 120 30.61 -2.28 -7.37
CA ARG A 120 31.72 -1.74 -6.59
C ARG A 120 32.68 -0.93 -7.46
N ILE A 121 33.10 -1.48 -8.60
CA ILE A 121 34.01 -0.81 -9.55
C ILE A 121 33.41 0.51 -10.02
N ILE A 122 32.13 0.52 -10.42
CA ILE A 122 31.45 1.75 -10.86
C ILE A 122 31.40 2.76 -9.71
N VAL A 123 31.00 2.36 -8.51
CA VAL A 123 30.86 3.27 -7.37
C VAL A 123 32.20 3.87 -6.94
N THR A 124 33.29 3.08 -6.93
CA THR A 124 34.61 3.56 -6.49
C THR A 124 35.36 4.37 -7.54
N SER A 125 35.05 4.15 -8.81
CA SER A 125 35.88 4.62 -9.95
C SER A 125 35.12 5.55 -10.88
N SER A 126 33.99 6.08 -10.44
CA SER A 126 33.23 7.11 -11.14
C SER A 126 33.32 8.43 -10.42
N THR A 127 33.15 9.50 -11.19
CA THR A 127 32.78 10.80 -10.66
C THR A 127 31.44 10.70 -9.89
N PRO A 128 31.22 11.55 -8.87
CA PRO A 128 29.97 11.53 -8.10
C PRO A 128 28.74 11.60 -9.01
N PHE A 129 27.83 10.67 -8.84
CA PHE A 129 26.58 10.60 -9.60
C PHE A 129 25.40 10.40 -8.67
N GLU A 130 24.23 10.87 -9.11
CA GLU A 130 22.97 10.66 -8.38
C GLU A 130 22.68 9.16 -8.23
N PRO A 131 22.42 8.66 -7.02
CA PRO A 131 22.13 7.25 -6.79
C PRO A 131 20.88 6.81 -7.57
N LEU A 132 20.83 5.53 -7.97
CA LEU A 132 19.68 4.99 -8.72
C LEU A 132 18.36 5.10 -7.93
N ILE A 133 18.45 4.88 -6.63
CA ILE A 133 17.34 4.95 -5.69
C ILE A 133 17.68 6.07 -4.73
N ASN A 134 16.76 7.00 -4.54
CA ASN A 134 16.92 8.08 -3.59
C ASN A 134 17.25 7.50 -2.19
N PRO A 135 18.35 7.89 -1.52
CA PRO A 135 18.69 7.39 -0.19
C PRO A 135 17.59 7.61 0.84
N ALA A 136 16.78 8.67 0.68
CA ALA A 136 15.62 8.90 1.52
C ALA A 136 14.53 7.82 1.34
N LEU A 137 14.34 7.30 0.12
CA LEU A 137 13.46 6.14 -0.12
C LEU A 137 14.02 4.87 0.53
N LEU A 138 15.35 4.67 0.47
CA LEU A 138 16.00 3.55 1.16
C LEU A 138 15.82 3.64 2.68
N GLY A 139 15.85 4.86 3.24
CA GLY A 139 15.54 5.10 4.65
C GLY A 139 14.14 4.66 5.09
N LEU A 140 13.18 4.60 4.15
CA LEU A 140 11.82 4.09 4.42
C LEU A 140 11.73 2.55 4.40
N ALA A 141 12.74 1.85 3.87
CA ALA A 141 12.70 0.40 3.72
C ALA A 141 12.64 -0.31 5.08
N LEU A 142 13.38 0.16 6.09
CA LEU A 142 13.37 -0.42 7.43
C LEU A 142 12.00 -0.28 8.13
N PRO A 143 11.41 0.92 8.29
CA PRO A 143 10.10 1.05 8.92
C PRO A 143 9.02 0.28 8.16
N PHE A 144 9.06 0.28 6.82
CA PHE A 144 8.15 -0.52 6.01
C PHE A 144 8.30 -2.03 6.26
N ALA A 145 9.53 -2.56 6.19
CA ALA A 145 9.79 -3.99 6.31
C ALA A 145 9.47 -4.52 7.72
N LEU A 146 9.79 -3.74 8.76
CA LEU A 146 9.45 -4.09 10.14
C LEU A 146 7.93 -4.09 10.34
N ALA A 147 7.25 -3.05 9.84
CA ALA A 147 5.79 -2.96 9.88
C ALA A 147 5.10 -4.13 9.16
N PHE A 148 5.56 -4.46 7.95
CA PHE A 148 5.07 -5.60 7.18
C PHE A 148 5.27 -6.92 7.93
N SER A 149 6.47 -7.15 8.45
CA SER A 149 6.81 -8.40 9.14
C SER A 149 5.99 -8.56 10.40
N LEU A 150 5.92 -7.52 11.23
CA LEU A 150 5.14 -7.55 12.47
C LEU A 150 3.66 -7.80 12.19
N ALA A 151 3.09 -7.10 11.21
CA ALA A 151 1.71 -7.30 10.77
C ALA A 151 1.44 -8.72 10.26
N TYR A 152 2.37 -9.28 9.48
CA TYR A 152 2.28 -10.63 8.92
C TYR A 152 2.26 -11.71 10.01
N PHE A 153 3.03 -11.54 11.09
CA PHE A 153 3.13 -12.50 12.19
C PHE A 153 2.06 -12.31 13.27
N VAL A 154 1.66 -11.08 13.58
CA VAL A 154 0.68 -10.78 14.64
C VAL A 154 -0.75 -11.15 14.21
N ILE A 155 -1.12 -10.96 12.93
CA ILE A 155 -2.49 -11.25 12.48
C ILE A 155 -2.92 -12.71 12.71
N PRO A 156 -2.14 -13.74 12.34
CA PRO A 156 -2.49 -15.13 12.64
C PRO A 156 -2.83 -15.38 14.11
N GLN A 157 -2.04 -14.82 15.02
CA GLN A 157 -2.24 -14.96 16.47
C GLN A 157 -3.52 -14.24 16.91
N PHE A 158 -3.76 -13.04 16.40
CA PHE A 158 -4.98 -12.30 16.70
C PHE A 158 -6.23 -13.02 16.18
N ILE A 159 -6.16 -13.69 15.02
CA ILE A 159 -7.27 -14.48 14.48
C ILE A 159 -7.66 -15.61 15.44
N GLU A 160 -6.69 -16.30 16.04
CA GLU A 160 -6.94 -17.36 17.02
C GLU A 160 -7.59 -16.80 18.28
N PHE A 161 -6.98 -15.75 18.87
CA PHE A 161 -7.53 -15.05 20.02
C PHE A 161 -8.98 -14.56 19.78
N ALA A 162 -9.24 -13.96 18.62
CA ALA A 162 -10.55 -13.40 18.32
C ALA A 162 -11.61 -14.49 18.06
N LYS A 163 -11.22 -15.67 17.56
CA LYS A 163 -12.12 -16.83 17.48
C LYS A 163 -12.51 -17.33 18.87
N GLU A 164 -11.57 -17.42 19.81
CA GLU A 164 -11.84 -17.82 21.20
C GLU A 164 -12.80 -16.83 21.88
N ARG A 165 -12.68 -15.54 21.55
CA ARG A 165 -13.54 -14.46 22.07
C ARG A 165 -14.86 -14.29 21.30
N GLY A 166 -15.19 -15.14 20.34
CA GLY A 166 -16.44 -15.07 19.58
C GLY A 166 -16.57 -13.84 18.66
N LEU A 167 -15.47 -13.15 18.33
CA LEU A 167 -15.43 -11.99 17.43
C LEU A 167 -15.51 -12.40 15.95
N VAL A 168 -16.50 -13.25 15.62
CA VAL A 168 -16.63 -13.87 14.30
C VAL A 168 -17.96 -13.47 13.66
N THR A 169 -17.88 -12.90 12.46
CA THR A 169 -19.05 -12.70 11.61
C THR A 169 -19.31 -13.96 10.80
N ASN A 170 -20.41 -14.64 11.13
CA ASN A 170 -20.90 -15.79 10.38
C ASN A 170 -22.03 -15.38 9.41
N PRO A 171 -21.90 -15.61 8.09
CA PRO A 171 -22.93 -15.30 7.11
C PRO A 171 -24.26 -16.05 7.31
N GLY A 172 -24.24 -17.21 7.97
CA GLY A 172 -25.45 -17.97 8.28
C GLY A 172 -26.23 -17.45 9.49
N LEU A 173 -25.62 -16.61 10.34
CA LEU A 173 -26.21 -16.12 11.60
C LEU A 173 -26.45 -14.60 11.60
N HIS A 174 -25.63 -13.84 10.86
CA HIS A 174 -25.73 -12.39 10.79
C HIS A 174 -26.29 -11.99 9.43
N THR A 175 -27.39 -11.23 9.42
CA THR A 175 -27.98 -10.70 8.19
C THR A 175 -27.59 -9.23 8.02
N HIS A 176 -26.98 -8.88 6.89
CA HIS A 176 -26.73 -7.49 6.50
C HIS A 176 -27.02 -7.33 5.00
N PRO A 177 -27.68 -6.24 4.55
CA PRO A 177 -28.07 -6.05 3.15
C PRO A 177 -26.90 -6.13 2.14
N ALA A 178 -25.70 -5.81 2.60
CA ALA A 178 -24.45 -5.78 1.83
C ALA A 178 -23.51 -6.96 2.13
N MET A 179 -23.99 -8.05 2.73
CA MET A 179 -23.12 -9.17 3.10
C MET A 179 -22.60 -9.94 1.88
N ILE A 180 -21.27 -10.01 1.72
CA ILE A 180 -20.58 -10.69 0.60
C ILE A 180 -19.76 -11.91 1.09
N LEU A 181 -19.53 -12.03 2.41
CA LEU A 181 -18.74 -13.10 2.98
C LEU A 181 -19.32 -14.48 2.64
N THR A 182 -18.47 -15.36 2.11
CA THR A 182 -18.82 -16.76 1.82
C THR A 182 -18.47 -17.71 2.97
N LYS A 183 -17.62 -17.27 3.90
CA LYS A 183 -17.13 -18.05 5.05
C LYS A 183 -17.10 -17.18 6.31
N PRO A 184 -17.18 -17.78 7.51
CA PRO A 184 -17.00 -17.03 8.75
C PRO A 184 -15.64 -16.33 8.78
N SER A 185 -15.66 -15.03 9.07
CA SER A 185 -14.46 -14.21 9.17
C SER A 185 -14.42 -13.47 10.49
N VAL A 186 -13.23 -13.39 11.07
CA VAL A 186 -12.96 -12.64 12.31
C VAL A 186 -13.07 -11.14 12.04
N ARG A 187 -13.44 -10.33 13.04
CA ARG A 187 -13.34 -8.85 13.00
C ARG A 187 -12.19 -8.32 13.87
N GLY A 188 -11.81 -7.07 13.64
CA GLY A 188 -10.82 -6.38 14.46
C GLY A 188 -9.46 -6.11 13.80
N ALA A 189 -9.27 -6.39 12.50
CA ALA A 189 -8.00 -6.04 11.85
C ALA A 189 -7.72 -4.52 11.91
N GLY A 190 -8.74 -3.67 11.91
CA GLY A 190 -8.55 -2.23 12.10
C GLY A 190 -8.03 -1.83 13.49
N PHE A 191 -8.42 -2.55 14.54
CA PHE A 191 -7.83 -2.37 15.89
C PHE A 191 -6.37 -2.81 15.92
N VAL A 192 -6.05 -3.97 15.33
CA VAL A 192 -4.67 -4.45 15.21
C VAL A 192 -3.82 -3.43 14.42
N TYR A 193 -4.36 -2.87 13.33
CA TYR A 193 -3.72 -1.79 12.58
C TYR A 193 -3.38 -0.61 13.49
N ALA A 194 -4.35 -0.12 14.28
CA ALA A 194 -4.15 1.03 15.16
C ALA A 194 -3.03 0.79 16.18
N ILE A 195 -3.02 -0.37 16.84
CA ILE A 195 -2.00 -0.72 17.85
C ILE A 195 -0.62 -0.85 17.22
N LEU A 196 -0.51 -1.57 16.10
CA LEU A 196 0.77 -1.74 15.40
C LEU A 196 1.30 -0.40 14.87
N PHE A 197 0.41 0.44 14.33
CA PHE A 197 0.79 1.77 13.84
C PHE A 197 1.30 2.65 14.97
N LEU A 198 0.59 2.71 16.10
CA LEU A 198 1.01 3.50 17.27
C LEU A 198 2.36 3.03 17.82
N LEU A 199 2.52 1.71 18.01
CA LEU A 199 3.76 1.13 18.52
C LEU A 199 4.96 1.50 17.62
N LEU A 200 4.82 1.34 16.31
CA LEU A 200 5.89 1.63 15.37
C LEU A 200 6.10 3.14 15.18
N ALA A 201 5.04 3.94 15.19
CA ALA A 201 5.15 5.40 15.15
C ALA A 201 5.94 5.92 16.35
N ILE A 202 5.69 5.40 17.55
CA ILE A 202 6.45 5.75 18.75
C ILE A 202 7.91 5.32 18.63
N ILE A 203 8.19 4.12 18.12
CA ILE A 203 9.57 3.63 17.96
C ILE A 203 10.38 4.48 16.96
N PHE A 204 9.80 4.82 15.81
CA PHE A 204 10.53 5.51 14.74
C PHE A 204 10.48 7.03 14.84
N ILE A 205 9.44 7.61 15.45
CA ILE A 205 9.22 9.07 15.52
C ILE A 205 9.27 9.61 16.96
N GLY A 206 8.90 8.82 17.96
CA GLY A 206 8.75 9.28 19.35
C GLY A 206 7.45 10.06 19.57
N PHE A 207 7.44 10.97 20.55
CA PHE A 207 6.26 11.76 20.98
C PHE A 207 6.43 13.27 20.73
N PRO A 208 6.57 13.72 19.47
CA PRO A 208 6.63 15.15 19.21
C PRO A 208 5.26 15.79 19.48
N LYS A 209 5.26 16.99 20.09
CA LYS A 209 4.04 17.66 20.58
C LYS A 209 2.94 17.79 19.52
N HIS A 210 3.31 18.06 18.26
CA HIS A 210 2.37 18.21 17.15
C HIS A 210 1.72 16.90 16.66
N LEU A 211 2.18 15.72 17.11
CA LEU A 211 1.56 14.43 16.76
C LEU A 211 0.81 13.77 17.94
N ILE A 212 0.86 14.34 19.14
CA ILE A 212 0.22 13.73 20.31
C ILE A 212 -1.30 13.58 20.10
N GLY A 213 -1.97 14.62 19.59
CA GLY A 213 -3.41 14.54 19.30
C GLY A 213 -3.74 13.53 18.21
N PHE A 214 -2.87 13.39 17.21
CA PHE A 214 -2.99 12.35 16.19
C PHE A 214 -2.90 10.94 16.78
N TYR A 215 -1.94 10.68 17.66
CA TYR A 215 -1.81 9.37 18.32
C TYR A 215 -3.00 9.05 19.23
N ILE A 216 -3.46 10.02 20.01
CA ILE A 216 -4.65 9.87 20.86
C ILE A 216 -5.87 9.56 19.99
N ALA A 217 -6.06 10.26 18.88
CA ALA A 217 -7.19 10.01 17.97
C ALA A 217 -7.14 8.61 17.35
N ILE A 218 -5.97 8.11 16.93
CA ILE A 218 -5.82 6.72 16.43
C ILE A 218 -6.22 5.72 17.51
N PHE A 219 -5.77 5.93 18.75
CA PHE A 219 -6.11 5.08 19.89
C PHE A 219 -7.62 5.09 20.18
N MET A 220 -8.23 6.26 20.24
CA MET A 220 -9.68 6.43 20.45
C MET A 220 -10.49 5.73 19.37
N LEU A 221 -10.13 5.90 18.09
CA LEU A 221 -10.82 5.24 16.98
C LEU A 221 -10.55 3.73 16.94
N GLY A 222 -9.38 3.28 17.38
CA GLY A 222 -9.08 1.86 17.55
C GLY A 222 -10.00 1.22 18.60
N ILE A 223 -10.15 1.86 19.76
CA ILE A 223 -11.08 1.44 20.81
C ILE A 223 -12.51 1.46 20.30
N LEU A 224 -12.95 2.55 19.68
CA LEU A 224 -14.29 2.65 19.12
C LEU A 224 -14.55 1.54 18.09
N GLY A 225 -13.55 1.24 17.27
CA GLY A 225 -13.52 0.14 16.30
C GLY A 225 -13.78 -1.22 16.92
N ILE A 226 -13.01 -1.61 17.93
CA ILE A 226 -13.14 -2.93 18.56
C ILE A 226 -14.43 -3.05 19.37
N VAL A 227 -14.89 -1.97 20.01
CA VAL A 227 -16.16 -1.95 20.74
C VAL A 227 -17.34 -2.11 19.78
N ASP A 228 -17.34 -1.43 18.64
CA ASP A 228 -18.38 -1.60 17.61
C ASP A 228 -18.35 -3.01 17.00
N ASP A 229 -17.16 -3.53 16.70
CA ASP A 229 -17.01 -4.90 16.18
C ASP A 229 -17.52 -5.95 17.18
N TYR A 230 -17.24 -5.77 18.47
CA TYR A 230 -17.74 -6.65 19.53
C TYR A 230 -19.26 -6.64 19.65
N GLN A 231 -19.89 -5.45 19.62
CA GLN A 231 -21.35 -5.32 19.67
C GLN A 231 -22.03 -5.97 18.46
N ASN A 232 -21.44 -5.82 17.27
CA ASN A 232 -21.97 -6.40 16.03
C ASN A 232 -21.87 -7.94 15.99
N THR A 233 -20.85 -8.55 16.62
CA THR A 233 -20.70 -10.02 16.63
C THR A 233 -21.46 -10.69 17.76
N HIS A 234 -21.69 -10.01 18.88
CA HIS A 234 -22.41 -10.54 20.03
C HIS A 234 -23.86 -10.07 20.04
N GLN A 235 -24.72 -10.75 19.29
CA GLN A 235 -26.14 -10.37 19.13
C GLN A 235 -26.92 -10.26 20.46
N ARG A 236 -26.46 -10.94 21.53
CA ARG A 236 -27.08 -10.91 22.87
C ARG A 236 -26.51 -9.84 23.81
N SER A 237 -25.61 -8.98 23.35
CA SER A 237 -25.05 -7.90 24.17
C SER A 237 -26.13 -6.90 24.58
N VAL A 238 -26.22 -6.60 25.88
CA VAL A 238 -27.15 -5.61 26.46
C VAL A 238 -26.77 -4.17 26.03
N PHE A 239 -25.50 -3.93 25.71
CA PHE A 239 -24.99 -2.65 25.22
C PHE A 239 -24.92 -2.68 23.68
N ARG A 240 -25.92 -2.08 23.02
CA ARG A 240 -26.03 -1.91 21.55
C ARG A 240 -26.07 -0.44 21.10
N ILE A 241 -25.47 0.41 21.91
CA ILE A 241 -25.53 1.87 21.75
C ILE A 241 -24.89 2.31 20.40
N LEU A 242 -23.90 1.58 19.88
CA LEU A 242 -23.20 1.92 18.63
C LEU A 242 -23.91 1.45 17.35
N GLU A 243 -25.03 0.74 17.44
CA GLU A 243 -25.90 0.45 16.27
C GLU A 243 -26.53 1.73 15.72
N ASN A 244 -26.66 2.79 16.54
CA ASN A 244 -27.17 4.08 16.10
C ASN A 244 -26.13 4.81 15.22
N PRO A 245 -26.41 5.00 13.91
CA PRO A 245 -25.46 5.64 12.99
C PRO A 245 -25.11 7.07 13.37
N PHE A 246 -26.04 7.80 14.01
CA PHE A 246 -25.81 9.19 14.44
C PHE A 246 -24.84 9.27 15.60
N LEU A 247 -24.97 8.37 16.58
CA LEU A 247 -24.04 8.34 17.71
C LEU A 247 -22.64 7.93 17.25
N ARG A 248 -22.56 6.92 16.37
CA ARG A 248 -21.30 6.51 15.76
C ARG A 248 -20.63 7.68 15.03
N LEU A 249 -21.40 8.43 14.25
CA LEU A 249 -20.92 9.64 13.57
C LEU A 249 -20.46 10.70 14.57
N PHE A 250 -21.23 10.98 15.61
CA PHE A 250 -20.87 11.92 16.67
C PHE A 250 -19.54 11.54 17.37
N LEU A 251 -19.37 10.27 17.73
CA LEU A 251 -18.12 9.78 18.34
C LEU A 251 -16.92 9.88 17.39
N LEU A 252 -17.13 9.73 16.08
CA LEU A 252 -16.09 10.01 15.07
C LEU A 252 -15.70 11.49 15.09
N PHE A 253 -16.67 12.41 15.12
CA PHE A 253 -16.38 13.84 15.26
C PHE A 253 -15.59 14.12 16.55
N CYS A 254 -16.00 13.57 17.70
CA CYS A 254 -15.26 13.73 18.96
C CYS A 254 -13.81 13.24 18.88
N GLY A 255 -13.58 12.04 18.32
CA GLY A 255 -12.24 11.48 18.17
C GLY A 255 -11.36 12.29 17.22
N VAL A 256 -11.95 12.79 16.12
CA VAL A 256 -11.23 13.61 15.13
C VAL A 256 -10.93 15.02 15.66
N SER A 257 -11.79 15.61 16.48
CA SER A 257 -11.54 16.94 17.06
C SER A 257 -10.23 17.00 17.85
N VAL A 258 -9.79 15.89 18.47
CA VAL A 258 -8.50 15.82 19.18
C VAL A 258 -7.30 16.08 18.25
N VAL A 259 -7.40 15.71 16.98
CA VAL A 259 -6.39 15.99 15.96
C VAL A 259 -6.27 17.50 15.72
N VAL A 260 -7.40 18.15 15.54
CA VAL A 260 -7.45 19.59 15.26
C VAL A 260 -7.03 20.42 16.47
N LEU A 261 -7.44 20.00 17.68
CA LEU A 261 -6.98 20.59 18.94
C LEU A 261 -5.46 20.48 19.14
N SER A 262 -4.78 19.56 18.47
CA SER A 262 -3.31 19.48 18.47
C SER A 262 -2.62 20.36 17.42
N GLY A 263 -3.38 21.16 16.68
CA GLY A 263 -2.88 22.11 15.68
C GLY A 263 -2.73 21.53 14.27
N ILE A 264 -3.19 20.30 14.03
CA ILE A 264 -3.22 19.71 12.68
C ILE A 264 -4.47 20.21 11.97
N GLN A 265 -4.28 21.18 11.07
CA GLN A 265 -5.36 21.87 10.36
C GLN A 265 -5.01 22.13 8.90
N ILE A 266 -6.05 22.24 8.07
CA ILE A 266 -5.95 22.68 6.67
C ILE A 266 -5.81 24.20 6.67
N GLY A 267 -4.57 24.69 6.55
CA GLY A 267 -4.29 26.12 6.57
C GLY A 267 -4.67 26.85 5.27
N PHE A 268 -4.57 26.18 4.13
CA PHE A 268 -4.87 26.79 2.84
C PHE A 268 -5.44 25.78 1.83
N VAL A 269 -6.24 26.29 0.90
CA VAL A 269 -6.85 25.50 -0.20
C VAL A 269 -6.56 26.18 -1.53
N SER A 270 -6.09 25.43 -2.52
CA SER A 270 -5.81 25.97 -3.86
C SER A 270 -7.09 26.45 -4.55
N ASN A 271 -7.05 27.65 -5.15
CA ASN A 271 -8.15 28.19 -5.94
C ASN A 271 -8.13 27.58 -7.36
N PRO A 272 -9.16 26.81 -7.75
CA PRO A 272 -9.19 26.10 -9.03
C PRO A 272 -9.44 26.99 -10.25
N ILE A 273 -9.99 28.21 -10.07
CA ILE A 273 -10.48 29.06 -11.18
C ILE A 273 -9.53 30.24 -11.44
N ALA A 274 -9.17 30.98 -10.39
CA ALA A 274 -8.40 32.22 -10.53
C ALA A 274 -6.88 32.03 -10.41
N GLY A 275 -6.42 30.84 -10.02
CA GLY A 275 -5.05 30.63 -9.52
C GLY A 275 -4.86 31.25 -8.13
N GLY A 276 -3.90 30.72 -7.34
CA GLY A 276 -3.63 31.15 -5.97
C GLY A 276 -4.20 30.24 -4.88
N THR A 277 -4.17 30.68 -3.62
CA THR A 277 -4.60 29.91 -2.44
C THR A 277 -5.55 30.72 -1.56
N PHE A 278 -6.66 30.09 -1.14
CA PHE A 278 -7.49 30.61 -0.07
C PHE A 278 -6.84 30.27 1.27
N ASP A 279 -6.49 31.30 2.04
CA ASP A 279 -5.98 31.16 3.38
C ASP A 279 -7.14 31.05 4.37
N LEU A 280 -7.27 29.88 4.99
CA LEU A 280 -8.33 29.53 5.93
C LEU A 280 -8.01 29.96 7.37
N LEU A 281 -6.77 30.40 7.63
CA LEU A 281 -6.31 30.80 8.96
C LEU A 281 -6.71 32.23 9.34
N ASN A 282 -7.15 33.03 8.37
CA ASN A 282 -7.43 34.46 8.58
C ASN A 282 -8.67 34.75 9.43
N LEU A 283 -9.65 33.84 9.44
CA LEU A 283 -10.87 34.01 10.22
C LEU A 283 -10.73 33.30 11.57
N THR A 284 -10.32 34.08 12.57
CA THR A 284 -10.05 33.61 13.92
C THR A 284 -11.10 34.10 14.93
N VAL A 285 -11.42 33.24 15.90
CA VAL A 285 -12.21 33.61 17.07
C VAL A 285 -11.27 33.61 18.26
N LYS A 286 -11.25 34.71 19.03
CA LYS A 286 -10.51 34.77 20.29
C LYS A 286 -11.33 34.09 21.38
N PHE A 287 -10.76 33.06 21.99
CA PHE A 287 -11.33 32.39 23.16
C PHE A 287 -10.32 32.45 24.30
N GLY A 288 -10.53 33.39 25.23
CA GLY A 288 -9.53 33.74 26.25
C GLY A 288 -8.23 34.26 25.61
N ASN A 289 -7.09 33.69 25.98
CA ASN A 289 -5.77 34.01 25.39
C ASN A 289 -5.44 33.21 24.12
N HIS A 290 -6.34 32.33 23.66
CA HIS A 290 -6.12 31.49 22.48
C HIS A 290 -6.84 32.06 21.26
N ILE A 291 -6.13 32.07 20.13
CA ILE A 291 -6.65 32.45 18.81
C ILE A 291 -6.97 31.14 18.09
N ILE A 292 -8.25 30.88 17.82
CA ILE A 292 -8.71 29.64 17.21
C ILE A 292 -9.18 29.92 15.77
N PRO A 293 -8.58 29.31 14.74
CA PRO A 293 -9.01 29.44 13.36
C PRO A 293 -10.21 28.52 13.07
N VAL A 294 -11.39 28.94 13.54
CA VAL A 294 -12.61 28.11 13.57
C VAL A 294 -12.98 27.52 12.21
N ILE A 295 -12.78 28.26 11.11
CA ILE A 295 -13.12 27.77 9.77
C ILE A 295 -12.16 26.67 9.32
N ALA A 296 -10.85 26.86 9.52
CA ALA A 296 -9.85 25.84 9.22
C ALA A 296 -10.13 24.56 10.03
N ASP A 297 -10.47 24.70 11.30
CA ASP A 297 -10.80 23.60 12.20
C ASP A 297 -12.03 22.81 11.71
N ILE A 298 -13.14 23.50 11.45
CA ILE A 298 -14.38 22.87 10.97
C ILE A 298 -14.14 22.14 9.65
N ILE A 299 -13.48 22.79 8.68
CA ILE A 299 -13.18 22.19 7.37
C ILE A 299 -12.29 20.95 7.56
N THR A 300 -11.30 21.02 8.46
CA THR A 300 -10.41 19.91 8.75
C THR A 300 -11.16 18.72 9.35
N VAL A 301 -12.01 18.96 10.36
CA VAL A 301 -12.80 17.89 10.99
C VAL A 301 -13.73 17.25 9.96
N VAL A 302 -14.47 18.05 9.19
CA VAL A 302 -15.37 17.55 8.14
C VAL A 302 -14.60 16.76 7.09
N TRP A 303 -13.44 17.25 6.66
CA TRP A 303 -12.58 16.57 5.71
C TRP A 303 -12.10 15.21 6.22
N ILE A 304 -11.58 15.17 7.45
CA ILE A 304 -11.10 13.92 8.05
C ILE A 304 -12.27 12.93 8.16
N VAL A 305 -13.39 13.33 8.78
CA VAL A 305 -14.57 12.47 8.94
C VAL A 305 -15.10 11.97 7.59
N TRP A 306 -15.04 12.79 6.54
CA TRP A 306 -15.37 12.39 5.17
C TRP A 306 -14.46 11.26 4.68
N VAL A 307 -13.13 11.42 4.79
CA VAL A 307 -12.15 10.42 4.37
C VAL A 307 -12.29 9.11 5.15
N LEU A 308 -12.58 9.18 6.45
CA LEU A 308 -12.87 8.02 7.27
C LEU A 308 -14.07 7.22 6.73
N ASN A 309 -15.21 7.90 6.53
CA ASN A 309 -16.44 7.26 6.09
C ASN A 309 -16.35 6.71 4.67
N LEU A 310 -15.79 7.47 3.72
CA LEU A 310 -15.66 6.99 2.33
C LEU A 310 -14.77 5.74 2.23
N LEU A 311 -13.70 5.67 3.02
CA LEU A 311 -12.82 4.51 3.07
C LEU A 311 -13.54 3.34 3.75
N SER A 312 -14.26 3.59 4.84
CA SER A 312 -15.06 2.56 5.52
C SER A 312 -16.14 1.96 4.60
N TRP A 313 -16.81 2.76 3.77
CA TRP A 313 -17.77 2.24 2.78
C TRP A 313 -17.11 1.49 1.62
N SER A 314 -15.87 1.84 1.29
CA SER A 314 -15.05 1.08 0.33
C SER A 314 -14.60 -0.27 0.88
N ASN A 315 -14.63 -0.49 2.20
CA ASN A 315 -14.29 -1.77 2.84
C ASN A 315 -15.39 -2.85 2.72
N GLY A 316 -15.89 -3.07 1.50
CA GLY A 316 -16.97 -4.03 1.22
C GLY A 316 -16.51 -5.37 0.64
N ILE A 317 -15.28 -5.47 0.13
CA ILE A 317 -14.75 -6.62 -0.61
C ILE A 317 -13.46 -7.12 0.04
N ASP A 318 -13.33 -8.44 0.17
CA ASP A 318 -12.10 -9.08 0.67
C ASP A 318 -10.88 -8.66 -0.16
N GLY A 319 -9.83 -8.21 0.52
CA GLY A 319 -8.57 -7.78 -0.08
C GLY A 319 -8.58 -6.38 -0.70
N GLN A 320 -9.74 -5.72 -0.87
CA GLN A 320 -9.81 -4.38 -1.46
C GLN A 320 -9.12 -3.34 -0.57
N TYR A 321 -9.47 -3.31 0.72
CA TYR A 321 -9.08 -2.24 1.63
C TYR A 321 -7.57 -2.21 1.91
N SER A 322 -6.92 -3.37 2.08
CA SER A 322 -5.48 -3.48 2.35
C SER A 322 -4.63 -2.88 1.23
N GLY A 323 -5.00 -3.08 -0.03
CA GLY A 323 -4.28 -2.46 -1.14
C GLY A 323 -4.55 -0.97 -1.30
N ILE A 324 -5.78 -0.51 -1.08
CA ILE A 324 -6.08 0.93 -1.12
C ILE A 324 -5.25 1.66 -0.06
N ILE A 325 -5.26 1.18 1.20
CA ILE A 325 -4.45 1.78 2.27
C ILE A 325 -2.96 1.65 1.95
N GLY A 326 -2.50 0.45 1.58
CA GLY A 326 -1.08 0.19 1.32
C GLY A 326 -0.49 1.07 0.23
N LEU A 327 -1.18 1.14 -0.92
CA LEU A 327 -0.75 1.93 -2.06
C LEU A 327 -0.90 3.43 -1.80
N ALA A 328 -2.03 3.89 -1.25
CA ALA A 328 -2.23 5.31 -0.94
C ALA A 328 -1.17 5.82 0.04
N SER A 329 -0.88 5.05 1.10
CA SER A 329 0.20 5.38 2.04
C SER A 329 1.56 5.40 1.35
N LEU A 330 1.86 4.46 0.45
CA LEU A 330 3.12 4.47 -0.30
C LEU A 330 3.26 5.73 -1.17
N PHE A 331 2.21 6.14 -1.88
CA PHE A 331 2.23 7.37 -2.67
C PHE A 331 2.34 8.63 -1.81
N ILE A 332 1.65 8.68 -0.66
CA ILE A 332 1.80 9.76 0.33
C ILE A 332 3.25 9.82 0.82
N GLY A 333 3.88 8.68 1.11
CA GLY A 333 5.27 8.64 1.57
C GLY A 333 6.25 9.15 0.52
N ILE A 334 6.10 8.72 -0.74
CA ILE A 334 6.91 9.21 -1.87
C ILE A 334 6.69 10.72 -2.07
N LEU A 335 5.44 11.18 -1.98
CA LEU A 335 5.10 12.59 -2.12
C LEU A 335 5.72 13.43 -1.00
N ALA A 336 5.67 12.94 0.24
CA ALA A 336 6.26 13.61 1.40
C ALA A 336 7.78 13.74 1.26
N LEU A 337 8.47 12.71 0.73
CA LEU A 337 9.91 12.79 0.49
C LEU A 337 10.30 13.88 -0.51
N ARG A 338 9.43 14.25 -1.46
CA ARG A 338 9.67 15.37 -2.37
C ARG A 338 9.81 16.71 -1.65
N PHE A 339 9.18 16.83 -0.48
CA PHE A 339 9.18 18.02 0.35
C PHE A 339 10.01 17.86 1.63
N ALA A 340 10.64 16.70 1.86
CA ALA A 340 11.50 16.44 3.01
C ALA A 340 12.57 17.52 3.26
N PRO A 341 13.18 18.15 2.24
CA PRO A 341 14.14 19.24 2.46
C PRO A 341 13.53 20.53 3.02
N LEU A 342 12.20 20.73 2.94
CA LEU A 342 11.54 21.97 3.35
C LEU A 342 11.25 22.00 4.85
N GLU A 343 10.71 20.91 5.39
CA GLU A 343 10.31 20.81 6.80
C GLU A 343 10.54 19.38 7.32
N THR A 344 10.97 19.28 8.58
CA THR A 344 11.21 17.98 9.25
C THR A 344 9.95 17.12 9.35
N ILE A 345 8.75 17.75 9.39
CA ILE A 345 7.47 17.07 9.40
C ILE A 345 7.29 16.16 8.18
N HIS A 346 7.79 16.54 7.02
CA HIS A 346 7.63 15.75 5.79
C HIS A 346 8.40 14.42 5.86
N THR A 347 9.58 14.41 6.48
CA THR A 347 10.30 13.16 6.76
C THR A 347 9.54 12.27 7.75
N GLN A 348 8.93 12.87 8.79
CA GLN A 348 8.09 12.12 9.73
C GLN A 348 6.87 11.53 9.03
N VAL A 349 6.19 12.30 8.19
CA VAL A 349 5.06 11.84 7.37
C VAL A 349 5.49 10.68 6.46
N ALA A 350 6.64 10.78 5.81
CA ALA A 350 7.15 9.71 4.95
C ALA A 350 7.37 8.39 5.70
N VAL A 351 7.95 8.45 6.90
CA VAL A 351 8.15 7.28 7.77
C VAL A 351 6.82 6.71 8.26
N LEU A 352 5.89 7.55 8.73
CA LEU A 352 4.56 7.11 9.16
C LEU A 352 3.77 6.48 8.00
N ALA A 353 3.88 7.03 6.81
CA ALA A 353 3.29 6.48 5.59
C ALA A 353 3.90 5.12 5.23
N ALA A 354 5.22 4.97 5.37
CA ALA A 354 5.90 3.69 5.16
C ALA A 354 5.44 2.61 6.17
N ILE A 355 5.26 2.98 7.45
CA ILE A 355 4.71 2.10 8.50
C ILE A 355 3.29 1.67 8.11
N SER A 356 2.42 2.62 7.77
CA SER A 356 1.04 2.34 7.34
C SER A 356 0.99 1.40 6.14
N ALA A 357 1.82 1.65 5.13
CA ALA A 357 1.91 0.80 3.94
C ALA A 357 2.38 -0.62 4.29
N GLY A 358 3.42 -0.74 5.13
CA GLY A 358 3.92 -2.02 5.60
C GLY A 358 2.85 -2.84 6.33
N ILE A 359 2.14 -2.24 7.29
CA ILE A 359 1.05 -2.92 8.02
C ILE A 359 -0.04 -3.40 7.05
N ALA A 360 -0.51 -2.50 6.17
CA ALA A 360 -1.60 -2.81 5.25
C ALA A 360 -1.23 -3.96 4.28
N PHE A 361 -0.01 -3.95 3.73
CA PHE A 361 0.46 -5.04 2.90
C PHE A 361 0.69 -6.34 3.68
N GLY A 362 1.17 -6.26 4.92
CA GLY A 362 1.33 -7.43 5.80
C GLY A 362 0.00 -8.13 6.08
N PHE A 363 -1.11 -7.39 6.14
CA PHE A 363 -2.45 -7.94 6.32
C PHE A 363 -3.02 -8.61 5.06
N THR A 364 -2.46 -8.34 3.87
CA THR A 364 -3.01 -8.78 2.57
C THR A 364 -3.34 -10.27 2.58
N LYS A 365 -2.39 -11.13 2.96
CA LYS A 365 -2.58 -12.59 2.87
C LYS A 365 -3.80 -13.09 3.64
N LYS A 366 -4.12 -12.47 4.78
CA LYS A 366 -5.21 -12.90 5.67
C LYS A 366 -6.52 -12.16 5.43
N THR A 367 -6.45 -11.00 4.79
CA THR A 367 -7.61 -10.20 4.36
C THR A 367 -8.03 -10.51 2.92
N TRP A 368 -7.21 -11.22 2.14
CA TRP A 368 -7.51 -11.62 0.76
C TRP A 368 -8.62 -12.66 0.68
N PHE A 369 -9.36 -12.66 -0.43
CA PHE A 369 -10.48 -13.57 -0.64
C PHE A 369 -10.05 -15.05 -0.71
N PRO A 370 -10.75 -15.96 -0.01
CA PRO A 370 -11.75 -15.73 1.04
C PRO A 370 -11.08 -15.27 2.35
N SER A 371 -11.52 -14.14 2.91
CA SER A 371 -10.86 -13.53 4.06
C SER A 371 -10.97 -14.37 5.34
N SER A 372 -9.89 -14.37 6.12
CA SER A 372 -9.87 -14.94 7.49
C SER A 372 -10.16 -13.87 8.55
N ILE A 373 -9.89 -12.60 8.22
CA ILE A 373 -10.14 -11.45 9.07
C ILE A 373 -10.61 -10.25 8.25
N MET A 374 -11.58 -9.52 8.78
CA MET A 374 -12.11 -8.27 8.27
C MET A 374 -11.52 -7.09 9.06
N TRP A 375 -11.40 -5.95 8.38
CA TRP A 375 -11.01 -4.69 9.02
C TRP A 375 -12.03 -4.20 10.05
N GLY A 376 -13.31 -4.50 9.85
CA GLY A 376 -14.40 -4.08 10.74
C GLY A 376 -14.55 -2.56 10.83
N PHE A 377 -15.19 -2.08 11.89
CA PHE A 377 -15.33 -0.63 12.11
C PHE A 377 -13.98 0.03 12.44
N GLY A 378 -13.02 -0.72 12.99
CA GLY A 378 -11.66 -0.23 13.24
C GLY A 378 -10.90 0.24 11.98
N ALA A 379 -11.42 -0.04 10.78
CA ALA A 379 -10.90 0.54 9.53
C ALA A 379 -10.79 2.08 9.61
N MET A 380 -11.63 2.73 10.42
CA MET A 380 -11.57 4.17 10.65
C MET A 380 -10.19 4.67 11.10
N SER A 381 -9.42 3.87 11.86
CA SER A 381 -8.06 4.24 12.26
C SER A 381 -7.09 4.33 11.07
N ALA A 382 -7.21 3.44 10.08
CA ALA A 382 -6.41 3.51 8.86
C ALA A 382 -6.82 4.69 7.98
N GLY A 383 -8.13 4.98 7.90
CA GLY A 383 -8.64 6.17 7.24
C GLY A 383 -8.16 7.47 7.89
N LEU A 384 -8.11 7.52 9.23
CA LEU A 384 -7.56 8.65 9.98
C LEU A 384 -6.09 8.89 9.66
N VAL A 385 -5.28 7.82 9.64
CA VAL A 385 -3.87 7.92 9.26
C VAL A 385 -3.73 8.54 7.88
N LEU A 386 -4.43 8.03 6.86
CA LEU A 386 -4.36 8.60 5.51
C LEU A 386 -4.80 10.07 5.44
N ALA A 387 -5.90 10.41 6.12
CA ALA A 387 -6.44 11.77 6.13
C ALA A 387 -5.44 12.75 6.76
N VAL A 388 -4.91 12.41 7.94
CA VAL A 388 -3.97 13.26 8.67
C VAL A 388 -2.64 13.40 7.96
N LEU A 389 -2.06 12.29 7.45
CA LEU A 389 -0.81 12.36 6.69
C LEU A 389 -0.95 13.23 5.43
N SER A 390 -2.13 13.20 4.78
CA SER A 390 -2.42 14.06 3.63
C SER A 390 -2.49 15.54 3.99
N ILE A 391 -3.04 15.88 5.17
CA ILE A 391 -3.08 17.26 5.67
C ILE A 391 -1.67 17.75 6.05
N LEU A 392 -0.86 16.90 6.68
CA LEU A 392 0.50 17.24 7.12
C LEU A 392 1.49 17.49 5.97
N ILE A 393 1.18 17.04 4.74
CA ILE A 393 1.92 17.47 3.55
C ILE A 393 1.65 18.94 3.21
N ARG A 394 0.54 19.52 3.70
CA ARG A 394 0.05 20.91 3.52
C ARG A 394 -0.25 21.30 2.07
N THR A 395 0.73 21.19 1.19
CA THR A 395 0.72 21.69 -0.18
C THR A 395 -0.09 20.83 -1.15
N LYS A 396 -0.45 19.59 -0.78
CA LYS A 396 -0.97 18.58 -1.74
C LYS A 396 -2.13 17.72 -1.27
N ILE A 397 -3.03 18.29 -0.46
CA ILE A 397 -4.27 17.59 -0.07
C ILE A 397 -5.05 17.14 -1.31
N ILE A 398 -5.13 17.97 -2.35
CA ILE A 398 -5.77 17.65 -3.63
C ILE A 398 -5.12 16.45 -4.31
N THR A 399 -3.80 16.31 -4.22
CA THR A 399 -3.08 15.15 -4.79
C THR A 399 -3.42 13.87 -4.05
N SER A 400 -3.60 13.92 -2.72
CA SER A 400 -4.06 12.77 -1.94
C SER A 400 -5.48 12.33 -2.31
N VAL A 401 -6.34 13.26 -2.76
CA VAL A 401 -7.68 12.91 -3.29
C VAL A 401 -7.57 12.09 -4.56
N ILE A 402 -6.61 12.42 -5.43
CA ILE A 402 -6.37 11.66 -6.67
C ILE A 402 -6.03 10.21 -6.33
N PHE A 403 -5.23 9.94 -5.28
CA PHE A 403 -4.88 8.58 -4.88
C PHE A 403 -6.10 7.74 -4.48
N LEU A 404 -7.12 8.41 -3.91
CA LEU A 404 -8.36 7.80 -3.43
C LEU A 404 -9.56 8.10 -4.34
N LEU A 405 -9.32 8.42 -5.62
CA LEU A 405 -10.35 8.96 -6.52
C LEU A 405 -11.57 8.02 -6.67
N ILE A 406 -11.34 6.71 -6.81
CA ILE A 406 -12.45 5.74 -6.95
C ILE A 406 -13.29 5.68 -5.66
N PRO A 407 -12.75 5.37 -4.46
CA PRO A 407 -13.52 5.42 -3.22
C PRO A 407 -14.21 6.76 -2.96
N PHE A 408 -13.52 7.87 -3.26
CA PHE A 408 -14.04 9.21 -3.03
C PHE A 408 -15.30 9.45 -3.87
N LEU A 409 -15.23 9.19 -5.18
CA LEU A 409 -16.36 9.39 -6.08
C LEU A 409 -17.48 8.38 -5.89
N ASP A 410 -17.17 7.13 -5.54
CA ASP A 410 -18.19 6.14 -5.21
C ASP A 410 -19.05 6.59 -4.00
N ALA A 411 -18.38 7.09 -2.95
CA ALA A 411 -19.05 7.64 -1.78
C ALA A 411 -19.87 8.90 -2.13
N SER A 412 -19.29 9.85 -2.88
CA SER A 412 -19.97 11.08 -3.29
C SER A 412 -21.22 10.78 -4.13
N VAL A 413 -21.10 9.94 -5.17
CA VAL A 413 -22.22 9.57 -6.05
C VAL A 413 -23.31 8.84 -5.27
N THR A 414 -22.92 7.96 -4.34
CA THR A 414 -23.88 7.21 -3.50
C THR A 414 -24.68 8.15 -2.60
N ILE A 415 -24.03 9.11 -1.93
CA ILE A 415 -24.74 10.11 -1.10
C ILE A 415 -25.65 10.99 -1.95
N ILE A 416 -25.13 11.55 -3.05
CA ILE A 416 -25.91 12.41 -3.94
C ILE A 416 -27.16 11.66 -4.44
N ARG A 417 -26.99 10.40 -4.86
CA ARG A 417 -28.11 9.53 -5.25
C ARG A 417 -29.12 9.36 -4.13
N ARG A 418 -28.70 9.11 -2.89
CA ARG A 418 -29.59 8.92 -1.73
C ARG A 418 -30.37 10.20 -1.42
N ILE A 419 -29.71 11.37 -1.46
CA ILE A 419 -30.34 12.68 -1.25
C ILE A 419 -31.40 12.95 -2.33
N ILE A 420 -31.06 12.74 -3.62
CA ILE A 420 -32.01 12.90 -4.73
C ILE A 420 -33.23 11.97 -4.57
N GLN A 421 -33.02 10.76 -4.05
CA GLN A 421 -34.08 9.79 -3.76
C GLN A 421 -34.83 10.05 -2.45
N LYS A 422 -34.54 11.15 -1.72
CA LYS A 422 -35.08 11.47 -0.40
C LYS A 422 -34.89 10.35 0.64
N LYS A 423 -33.84 9.55 0.49
CA LYS A 423 -33.45 8.52 1.46
C LYS A 423 -32.41 9.08 2.43
N ASN A 424 -32.40 8.55 3.66
CA ASN A 424 -31.38 8.89 4.63
C ASN A 424 -29.97 8.54 4.08
N PRO A 425 -29.01 9.48 4.00
CA PRO A 425 -27.67 9.20 3.51
C PRO A 425 -26.91 8.12 4.32
N LEU A 426 -27.27 7.93 5.59
CA LEU A 426 -26.61 6.99 6.51
C LEU A 426 -27.14 5.56 6.42
N THR A 427 -28.17 5.28 5.61
CA THR A 427 -28.69 3.91 5.45
C THR A 427 -27.84 3.12 4.45
N GLY A 428 -27.54 1.87 4.78
CA GLY A 428 -26.79 0.97 3.90
C GLY A 428 -27.61 0.53 2.68
N ASP A 429 -26.99 0.50 1.51
CA ASP A 429 -27.56 -0.07 0.28
C ASP A 429 -26.49 -0.80 -0.55
N ARG A 430 -26.92 -1.54 -1.57
CA ARG A 430 -26.04 -2.23 -2.53
C ARG A 430 -25.62 -1.35 -3.72
N GLY A 431 -25.71 -0.03 -3.59
CA GLY A 431 -25.48 0.87 -4.71
C GLY A 431 -24.03 1.34 -4.87
N HIS A 432 -23.11 0.84 -4.06
CA HIS A 432 -21.67 1.10 -4.20
C HIS A 432 -21.08 0.36 -5.42
N LEU A 433 -20.05 0.93 -6.02
CA LEU A 433 -19.42 0.44 -7.25
C LEU A 433 -19.03 -1.04 -7.17
N HIS A 434 -18.50 -1.49 -6.04
CA HIS A 434 -18.11 -2.89 -5.87
C HIS A 434 -19.30 -3.85 -5.93
N HIS A 435 -20.46 -3.51 -5.36
CA HIS A 435 -21.69 -4.29 -5.52
C HIS A 435 -22.20 -4.26 -6.96
N LEU A 436 -22.14 -3.10 -7.61
CA LEU A 436 -22.54 -2.96 -9.02
C LEU A 436 -21.66 -3.79 -9.97
N LEU A 437 -20.39 -4.01 -9.63
CA LEU A 437 -19.48 -4.90 -10.36
C LEU A 437 -19.78 -6.37 -10.08
N LEU A 438 -20.03 -6.73 -8.81
CA LEU A 438 -20.46 -8.09 -8.43
C LEU A 438 -21.75 -8.50 -9.15
N ASP A 439 -22.75 -7.63 -9.18
CA ASP A 439 -24.06 -7.87 -9.82
C ASP A 439 -23.93 -8.06 -11.36
N ARG A 440 -22.79 -7.68 -11.94
CA ARG A 440 -22.43 -7.87 -13.35
C ARG A 440 -21.53 -9.08 -13.59
N GLY A 441 -21.33 -9.92 -12.59
CA GLY A 441 -20.58 -11.18 -12.70
C GLY A 441 -19.07 -11.05 -12.49
N TRP A 442 -18.57 -9.92 -11.97
CA TRP A 442 -17.17 -9.84 -11.58
C TRP A 442 -16.92 -10.67 -10.31
N SER A 443 -15.78 -11.35 -10.24
CA SER A 443 -15.37 -12.08 -9.04
C SER A 443 -14.77 -11.15 -7.99
N VAL A 444 -14.88 -11.54 -6.70
CA VAL A 444 -14.33 -10.77 -5.56
C VAL A 444 -12.85 -10.42 -5.74
N PRO A 445 -11.93 -11.35 -6.11
CA PRO A 445 -10.53 -11.00 -6.32
C PRO A 445 -10.31 -10.03 -7.48
N ARG A 446 -11.13 -10.13 -8.55
CA ARG A 446 -11.04 -9.23 -9.71
C ARG A 446 -11.39 -7.80 -9.33
N ILE A 447 -12.40 -7.62 -8.47
CA ILE A 447 -12.78 -6.30 -7.96
C ILE A 447 -11.68 -5.76 -7.05
N ALA A 448 -11.13 -6.56 -6.13
CA ALA A 448 -10.01 -6.15 -5.29
C ALA A 448 -8.82 -5.65 -6.14
N LEU A 449 -8.39 -6.44 -7.14
CA LEU A 449 -7.32 -6.04 -8.07
C LEU A 449 -7.65 -4.78 -8.89
N PHE A 450 -8.91 -4.58 -9.27
CA PHE A 450 -9.34 -3.35 -9.93
C PHE A 450 -9.11 -2.12 -9.05
N TYR A 451 -9.47 -2.18 -7.76
CA TYR A 451 -9.19 -1.08 -6.83
C TYR A 451 -7.69 -0.87 -6.63
N TRP A 452 -6.90 -1.94 -6.51
CA TRP A 452 -5.44 -1.81 -6.37
C TRP A 452 -4.80 -1.17 -7.58
N THR A 453 -5.14 -1.64 -8.78
CA THR A 453 -4.58 -1.14 -10.04
C THR A 453 -4.99 0.30 -10.32
N THR A 454 -6.25 0.67 -10.04
CA THR A 454 -6.70 2.06 -10.19
C THR A 454 -6.09 2.99 -9.15
N THR A 455 -5.98 2.59 -7.88
CA THR A 455 -5.23 3.36 -6.86
C THR A 455 -3.77 3.53 -7.26
N ALA A 456 -3.12 2.49 -7.81
CA ALA A 456 -1.76 2.58 -8.32
C ALA A 456 -1.65 3.55 -9.51
N ALA A 457 -2.55 3.45 -10.49
CA ALA A 457 -2.55 4.30 -11.67
C ALA A 457 -2.77 5.77 -11.29
N PHE A 458 -3.79 6.08 -10.48
CA PHE A 458 -4.03 7.44 -10.02
C PHE A 458 -2.94 7.95 -9.07
N GLY A 459 -2.33 7.07 -8.27
CA GLY A 459 -1.14 7.36 -7.49
C GLY A 459 0.01 7.90 -8.34
N VAL A 460 0.37 7.16 -9.41
CA VAL A 460 1.40 7.58 -10.36
C VAL A 460 1.02 8.89 -11.03
N ILE A 461 -0.22 9.03 -11.52
CA ILE A 461 -0.70 10.26 -12.15
C ILE A 461 -0.60 11.45 -11.18
N GLY A 462 -1.00 11.28 -9.92
CA GLY A 462 -0.90 12.33 -8.91
C GLY A 462 0.55 12.73 -8.61
N LEU A 463 1.49 11.78 -8.57
CA LEU A 463 2.91 12.06 -8.36
C LEU A 463 3.56 12.85 -9.50
N ILE A 464 3.24 12.51 -10.75
CA ILE A 464 3.80 13.17 -11.95
C ILE A 464 3.11 14.50 -12.26
N SER A 465 1.88 14.70 -11.76
CA SER A 465 1.11 15.91 -12.04
C SER A 465 1.80 17.16 -11.49
N SER A 466 1.94 18.17 -12.35
CA SER A 466 2.39 19.49 -11.94
C SER A 466 1.32 20.19 -11.10
N GLU A 467 1.74 21.01 -10.14
CA GLU A 467 0.85 21.77 -9.25
C GLU A 467 -0.10 22.69 -10.02
N LYS A 468 0.38 23.24 -11.14
CA LYS A 468 -0.43 24.09 -12.03
C LYS A 468 -1.63 23.33 -12.62
N TYR A 469 -1.48 22.04 -12.88
CA TYR A 469 -2.49 21.24 -13.60
C TYR A 469 -3.19 20.21 -12.71
N VAL A 470 -2.79 20.04 -11.45
CA VAL A 470 -3.32 18.97 -10.57
C VAL A 470 -4.83 19.04 -10.38
N VAL A 471 -5.40 20.24 -10.31
CA VAL A 471 -6.85 20.46 -10.22
C VAL A 471 -7.53 20.04 -11.53
N GLN A 472 -6.99 20.43 -12.69
CA GLN A 472 -7.56 20.07 -13.99
C GLN A 472 -7.50 18.55 -14.21
N VAL A 473 -6.39 17.92 -13.81
CA VAL A 473 -6.23 16.45 -13.82
C VAL A 473 -7.28 15.80 -12.91
N LEU A 474 -7.48 16.32 -11.70
CA LEU A 474 -8.51 15.81 -10.78
C LEU A 474 -9.92 15.96 -11.37
N LEU A 475 -10.26 17.11 -11.96
CA LEU A 475 -11.59 17.37 -12.53
C LEU A 475 -11.85 16.50 -13.78
N THR A 476 -10.85 16.33 -14.64
CA THR A 476 -10.97 15.52 -15.87
C THR A 476 -11.11 14.03 -15.54
N LEU A 477 -10.19 13.47 -14.76
CA LEU A 477 -10.26 12.08 -14.33
C LEU A 477 -11.48 11.84 -13.45
N GLY A 478 -11.78 12.77 -12.56
CA GLY A 478 -12.93 12.70 -11.69
C GLY A 478 -14.25 12.72 -12.45
N GLY A 479 -14.35 13.55 -13.50
CA GLY A 479 -15.50 13.58 -14.40
C GLY A 479 -15.70 12.25 -15.14
N ILE A 480 -14.62 11.66 -15.67
CA ILE A 480 -14.65 10.36 -16.36
C ILE A 480 -15.12 9.25 -15.41
N VAL A 481 -14.52 9.17 -14.22
CA VAL A 481 -14.88 8.15 -13.21
C VAL A 481 -16.31 8.34 -12.73
N ALA A 482 -16.71 9.58 -12.38
CA ALA A 482 -18.06 9.87 -11.92
C ALA A 482 -19.09 9.53 -12.99
N PHE A 483 -18.84 9.89 -14.26
CA PHE A 483 -19.69 9.52 -15.39
C PHE A 483 -19.89 8.01 -15.49
N PHE A 484 -18.81 7.24 -15.37
CA PHE A 484 -18.88 5.78 -15.40
C PHE A 484 -19.68 5.20 -14.23
N ILE A 485 -19.45 5.68 -13.00
CA ILE A 485 -20.19 5.23 -11.80
C ILE A 485 -21.68 5.56 -11.92
N VAL A 486 -22.03 6.77 -12.38
CA VAL A 486 -23.42 7.19 -12.60
C VAL A 486 -24.09 6.34 -13.67
N LEU A 487 -23.41 6.09 -14.80
CA LEU A 487 -23.92 5.25 -15.88
C LEU A 487 -24.20 3.81 -15.39
N MET A 488 -23.31 3.25 -14.57
CA MET A 488 -23.50 1.92 -13.97
C MET A 488 -24.70 1.88 -13.04
N ASN A 489 -24.92 2.94 -12.26
CA ASN A 489 -26.06 3.07 -11.36
C ASN A 489 -27.40 3.15 -12.12
N LEU A 490 -27.47 3.97 -13.16
CA LEU A 490 -28.69 4.13 -13.99
C LEU A 490 -29.10 2.81 -14.67
N ARG A 491 -28.13 2.06 -15.20
CA ARG A 491 -28.39 0.74 -15.81
C ARG A 491 -28.91 -0.28 -14.79
N SER A 492 -28.44 -0.22 -13.54
CA SER A 492 -28.90 -1.11 -12.46
C SER A 492 -30.37 -0.84 -12.11
N LEU A 493 -30.75 0.43 -11.99
CA LEU A 493 -32.14 0.85 -11.72
C LEU A 493 -33.12 0.43 -12.82
N LYS A 494 -32.71 0.49 -14.10
CA LYS A 494 -33.54 -0.01 -15.21
C LYS A 494 -33.81 -1.52 -15.11
N LYS A 495 -32.78 -2.30 -14.74
CA LYS A 495 -32.91 -3.76 -14.60
C LYS A 495 -33.83 -4.16 -13.43
N GLN A 496 -33.82 -3.39 -12.34
CA GLN A 496 -34.73 -3.58 -11.20
C GLN A 496 -36.19 -3.17 -11.49
N LYS A 497 -36.44 -2.30 -12.48
CA LYS A 497 -37.82 -1.95 -12.91
C LYS A 497 -38.41 -2.93 -13.94
N GLN A 498 -37.58 -3.83 -14.50
CA GLN A 498 -37.99 -4.84 -15.49
C GLN A 498 -38.19 -6.24 -14.87
N LEU A 499 -37.83 -6.40 -13.60
CA LEU A 499 -38.14 -7.52 -12.72
C LEU A 499 -39.27 -7.10 -11.79
#